data_AF-A0AAW2L3A2-F1
#
_entry.id   AF-A0AAW2L3A2-F1
#
_cell.length_a   1.000
_cell.length_b   1.000
_cell.length_c   1.000
_cell.angle_alpha   90.00
_cell.angle_beta   90.00
_cell.angle_gamma   90.00
#
_symmetry.space_group_name_H-M   'P 1'
#
loop_
_entity.id
_entity.type
_entity.pdbx_description
1 polymer ?
#
loop_
_entity_poly.entity_id
_entity_poly.type
_entity_poly.pdbx_seq_one_letter_code
_entity_poly.pdbx_strand_id
1 'polypeptide(L)'
;MEFAAEMLGKGLVLTEAEQDGLLFQDREWLGTEEHEGYYLVGRILSSKAHRIEFIRSTLTSIMNPKKGMPVKDIGLGRLLFKFNHPLDRVGVLEGQPWTFERNLIVLGSVGADDNPATVALNWCPFFVYIPDCHYAE
;
A
#
# COMPACT_ATOMS: atom_id res chain seq x y z
N MET A 1 -14.38 31.59 10.50
CA MET A 1 -14.06 30.14 10.37
C MET A 1 -13.30 29.81 9.09
N GLU A 2 -13.32 30.67 8.06
CA GLU A 2 -12.59 30.50 6.79
C GLU A 2 -11.07 30.64 6.92
N PHE A 3 -10.61 31.41 7.92
CA PHE A 3 -9.19 31.70 8.14
C PHE A 3 -8.36 30.51 8.67
N ALA A 4 -9.00 29.53 9.32
CA ALA A 4 -8.31 28.36 9.88
C ALA A 4 -7.98 27.30 8.80
N ALA A 5 -8.83 27.16 7.79
CA ALA A 5 -8.57 26.27 6.65
C ALA A 5 -7.41 26.79 5.78
N GLU A 6 -7.32 28.11 5.63
CA GLU A 6 -6.23 28.74 4.86
C GLU A 6 -4.87 28.66 5.58
N MET A 7 -4.87 28.62 6.92
CA MET A 7 -3.64 28.44 7.72
C MET A 7 -3.13 26.99 7.70
N LEU A 8 -4.03 26.00 7.58
CA LEU A 8 -3.63 24.60 7.46
C LEU A 8 -3.03 24.28 6.07
N GLY A 9 -3.46 25.00 5.03
CA GLY A 9 -2.98 24.83 3.66
C GLY A 9 -1.60 25.43 3.36
N LYS A 10 -1.12 26.36 4.18
CA LYS A 10 0.17 27.06 3.97
C LYS A 10 1.38 26.36 4.63
N GLY A 11 1.14 25.33 5.44
CA GLY A 11 2.19 24.55 6.11
C GLY A 11 2.69 23.32 5.34
N LEU A 12 2.00 22.94 4.26
CA LEU A 12 2.41 21.85 3.36
C LEU A 12 3.07 22.46 2.12
N VAL A 13 4.18 23.16 2.34
CA VAL A 13 5.07 23.53 1.23
C VAL A 13 5.78 22.27 0.83
N LEU A 14 5.35 21.66 -0.28
CA LEU A 14 6.15 20.66 -0.95
C LEU A 14 7.44 21.36 -1.37
N THR A 15 8.54 21.05 -0.69
CA THR A 15 9.84 21.60 -1.07
C THR A 15 10.22 21.03 -2.43
N GLU A 16 10.97 21.77 -3.26
CA GLU A 16 11.40 21.29 -4.59
C GLU A 16 12.16 19.95 -4.53
N ALA A 17 12.68 19.57 -3.35
CA ALA A 17 13.26 18.26 -3.06
C ALA A 17 12.25 17.09 -3.05
N GLU A 18 10.94 17.36 -2.99
CA GLU A 18 9.86 16.36 -3.07
C GLU A 18 9.30 16.22 -4.51
N GLN A 19 9.75 17.06 -5.45
CA GLN A 19 9.38 16.98 -6.88
C GLN A 19 10.38 16.22 -7.74
N ASP A 20 11.58 15.94 -7.25
CA ASP A 20 12.48 15.02 -7.92
C ASP A 20 11.89 13.62 -7.79
N GLY A 21 11.31 13.13 -8.88
CA GLY A 21 10.56 11.88 -8.93
C GLY A 21 11.33 10.78 -8.21
N LEU A 22 10.78 10.30 -7.10
CA LEU A 22 11.37 9.22 -6.30
C LEU A 22 11.37 7.95 -7.13
N LEU A 23 12.35 7.77 -8.02
CA LEU A 23 12.51 6.54 -8.77
C LEU A 23 13.02 5.48 -7.80
N PHE A 24 12.18 4.48 -7.51
CA PHE A 24 12.65 3.30 -6.81
C PHE A 24 13.49 2.46 -7.80
N GLN A 25 14.81 2.50 -7.67
CA GLN A 25 15.76 1.88 -8.62
C GLN A 25 16.49 0.65 -8.06
N ASP A 26 15.91 -0.01 -7.06
CA ASP A 26 16.55 -1.14 -6.40
C ASP A 26 16.49 -2.40 -7.28
N ARG A 27 17.52 -2.60 -8.10
CA ARG A 27 17.61 -3.69 -9.08
C ARG A 27 17.55 -5.09 -8.46
N GLU A 28 18.04 -5.26 -7.24
CA GLU A 28 17.95 -6.54 -6.53
C GLU A 28 16.50 -6.92 -6.24
N TRP A 29 15.67 -5.92 -5.91
CA TRP A 29 14.26 -6.15 -5.63
C TRP A 29 13.43 -6.29 -6.88
N LEU A 30 13.64 -5.42 -7.86
CA LEU A 30 12.84 -5.34 -9.08
C LEU A 30 13.15 -6.47 -10.07
N GLY A 31 14.40 -6.94 -10.13
CA GLY A 31 14.82 -7.97 -11.08
C GLY A 31 15.03 -7.41 -12.50
N THR A 32 15.18 -8.30 -13.48
CA THR A 32 15.32 -7.98 -14.91
C THR A 32 14.07 -8.33 -15.72
N GLU A 33 13.04 -8.89 -15.07
CA GLU A 33 11.81 -9.40 -15.69
C GLU A 33 10.65 -8.44 -15.46
N GLU A 34 9.57 -8.58 -16.25
CA GLU A 34 8.37 -7.76 -16.16
C GLU A 34 7.78 -7.79 -14.73
N HIS A 35 7.56 -6.62 -14.13
CA HIS A 35 7.04 -6.51 -12.76
C HIS A 35 5.56 -6.90 -12.64
N GLU A 36 4.88 -7.07 -13.77
CA GLU A 36 3.45 -7.28 -13.80
C GLU A 36 3.07 -8.58 -13.09
N GLY A 37 2.11 -8.49 -12.16
CA GLY A 37 1.56 -9.66 -11.49
C GLY A 37 2.36 -10.19 -10.29
N TYR A 38 3.51 -9.59 -9.95
CA TYR A 38 4.34 -10.03 -8.80
C TYR A 38 4.50 -9.00 -7.70
N TYR A 39 4.24 -7.72 -7.97
CA TYR A 39 4.45 -6.66 -6.98
C TYR A 39 3.16 -5.95 -6.59
N LEU A 40 3.07 -5.62 -5.31
CA LEU A 40 2.13 -4.62 -4.79
C LEU A 40 2.91 -3.57 -4.03
N VAL A 41 2.45 -2.33 -4.09
CA VAL A 41 2.84 -1.30 -3.13
C VAL A 41 1.71 -1.12 -2.12
N GLY A 42 2.05 -0.89 -0.87
CA GLY A 42 1.08 -0.56 0.16
C GLY A 42 1.51 0.58 1.04
N ARG A 43 0.54 1.22 1.68
CA ARG A 43 0.76 2.26 2.68
C ARG A 43 -0.16 2.02 3.86
N ILE A 44 0.42 2.04 5.06
CA ILE A 44 -0.33 1.98 6.31
C ILE A 44 -0.79 3.42 6.61
N LEU A 45 -2.09 3.63 6.74
CA LEU A 45 -2.67 4.93 7.08
C LEU A 45 -2.58 5.17 8.59
N SER A 46 -1.36 5.37 9.09
CA SER A 46 -1.07 5.66 10.49
C SER A 46 -0.15 6.88 10.63
N SER A 47 -0.34 7.64 11.70
CA SER A 47 0.59 8.70 12.13
C SER A 47 1.73 8.16 13.01
N LYS A 48 1.64 6.90 13.45
CA LYS A 48 2.64 6.26 14.30
C LYS A 48 3.75 5.66 13.44
N ALA A 49 4.99 5.82 13.89
CA ALA A 49 6.11 5.08 13.35
C ALA A 49 6.16 3.69 13.98
N HIS A 50 6.31 2.65 13.16
CA HIS A 50 6.49 1.27 13.59
C HIS A 50 7.80 0.72 13.06
N ARG A 51 8.39 -0.22 13.79
CA ARG A 51 9.58 -0.92 13.31
C ARG A 51 9.22 -1.80 12.12
N ILE A 52 9.99 -1.70 11.05
CA ILE A 52 9.74 -2.44 9.80
C ILE A 52 9.74 -3.96 10.00
N GLU A 53 10.56 -4.49 10.91
CA GLU A 53 10.56 -5.93 11.22
C GLU A 53 9.21 -6.38 11.80
N PHE A 54 8.61 -5.55 12.65
CA PHE A 54 7.32 -5.84 13.26
C PHE A 54 6.21 -5.79 12.21
N ILE A 55 6.17 -4.74 11.39
CA ILE A 55 5.25 -4.65 10.24
C ILE A 55 5.36 -5.91 9.37
N ARG A 56 6.57 -6.28 8.93
CA ARG A 56 6.83 -7.48 8.13
C ARG A 56 6.22 -8.73 8.78
N SER A 57 6.56 -9.00 10.04
CA SER A 57 6.09 -10.21 10.72
C SER A 57 4.57 -10.28 10.78
N THR A 58 3.91 -9.16 11.09
CA THR A 58 2.45 -9.10 11.17
C THR A 58 1.82 -9.24 9.79
N LEU A 59 2.30 -8.52 8.77
CA LEU A 59 1.74 -8.56 7.43
C LEU A 59 1.88 -9.94 6.79
N THR A 60 3.05 -10.57 6.89
CA THR A 60 3.24 -11.94 6.41
C THR A 60 2.32 -12.93 7.14
N SER A 61 2.07 -12.72 8.44
CA SER A 61 1.15 -13.58 9.21
C SER A 61 -0.32 -13.40 8.83
N ILE A 62 -0.80 -12.17 8.65
CA ILE A 62 -2.22 -11.91 8.37
C ILE A 62 -2.58 -12.18 6.91
N MET A 63 -1.69 -11.83 5.97
CA MET A 63 -1.90 -12.04 4.53
C MET A 63 -1.64 -13.49 4.13
N ASN A 64 -0.85 -14.23 4.92
CA ASN A 64 -0.56 -15.66 4.79
C ASN A 64 -0.26 -16.15 3.35
N PRO A 65 0.74 -15.57 2.66
CA PRO A 65 1.12 -15.97 1.29
C PRO A 65 1.82 -17.33 1.32
N LYS A 66 1.35 -18.28 0.52
CA LYS A 66 1.78 -19.69 0.59
C LYS A 66 3.21 -19.91 0.10
N LYS A 67 3.68 -19.10 -0.85
CA LYS A 67 5.03 -19.18 -1.43
C LYS A 67 5.97 -18.11 -0.89
N GLY A 68 5.51 -17.29 0.04
CA GLY A 68 6.26 -16.21 0.65
C GLY A 68 6.07 -14.87 -0.06
N MET A 69 6.24 -13.81 0.73
CA MET A 69 6.05 -12.42 0.34
C MET A 69 7.03 -11.56 1.15
N PRO A 70 8.30 -11.45 0.73
CA PRO A 70 9.18 -10.45 1.32
C PRO A 70 8.58 -9.04 1.20
N VAL A 71 8.79 -8.22 2.23
CA VAL A 71 8.34 -6.82 2.25
C VAL A 71 9.54 -5.90 2.46
N LYS A 72 9.62 -4.83 1.67
CA LYS A 72 10.66 -3.81 1.76
C LYS A 72 10.06 -2.45 2.05
N ASP A 73 10.73 -1.69 2.91
CA ASP A 73 10.44 -0.26 3.06
C ASP A 73 11.07 0.47 1.89
N ILE A 74 10.26 1.26 1.18
CA ILE A 74 10.70 2.06 0.02
C ILE A 74 10.63 3.56 0.29
N GLY A 75 10.46 3.97 1.56
CA GLY A 75 10.37 5.36 1.98
C GLY A 75 8.95 5.94 1.93
N LEU A 76 8.78 7.13 2.52
CA LEU A 76 7.49 7.84 2.61
C LEU A 76 6.33 7.01 3.22
N GLY A 77 6.66 6.05 4.10
CA GLY A 77 5.69 5.14 4.69
C GLY A 77 5.09 4.12 3.71
N ARG A 78 5.75 3.90 2.56
CA ARG A 78 5.36 2.91 1.56
C ARG A 78 6.15 1.61 1.73
N LEU A 79 5.47 0.51 1.45
CA LEU A 79 5.97 -0.84 1.54
C LEU A 79 5.83 -1.51 0.19
N LEU A 80 6.90 -2.10 -0.32
CA LEU A 80 6.89 -2.94 -1.51
C LEU A 80 6.77 -4.40 -1.09
N PHE A 81 5.73 -5.05 -1.58
CA PHE A 81 5.48 -6.48 -1.41
C PHE A 81 5.88 -7.18 -2.70
N LYS A 82 6.86 -8.08 -2.62
CA LYS A 82 7.23 -8.95 -3.74
C LYS A 82 6.66 -10.32 -3.45
N PHE A 83 5.81 -10.81 -4.32
CA PHE A 83 5.23 -12.15 -4.20
C PHE A 83 6.11 -13.15 -4.94
N ASN A 84 6.30 -14.33 -4.37
CA ASN A 84 6.99 -15.42 -5.07
C ASN A 84 6.06 -16.16 -6.04
N HIS A 85 4.75 -15.92 -5.97
CA HIS A 85 3.75 -16.54 -6.83
C HIS A 85 2.56 -15.59 -7.09
N PRO A 86 2.09 -15.42 -8.34
CA PRO A 86 1.01 -14.48 -8.66
C PRO A 86 -0.33 -14.79 -7.96
N LEU A 87 -0.64 -16.07 -7.72
CA LEU A 87 -1.85 -16.45 -6.98
C LEU A 87 -1.85 -15.95 -5.52
N ASP A 88 -0.68 -15.84 -4.88
CA ASP A 88 -0.62 -15.26 -3.54
C ASP A 88 -0.94 -13.76 -3.60
N ARG A 89 -0.49 -13.05 -4.65
CA ARG A 89 -0.86 -11.65 -4.90
C ARG A 89 -2.36 -11.50 -5.09
N VAL A 90 -2.98 -12.35 -5.90
CA VAL A 90 -4.44 -12.33 -6.13
C VAL A 90 -5.18 -12.55 -4.81
N GLY A 91 -4.80 -13.55 -4.03
CA GLY A 91 -5.41 -13.81 -2.72
C GLY A 91 -5.28 -12.63 -1.74
N VAL A 92 -4.13 -11.93 -1.76
CA VAL A 92 -3.95 -10.72 -0.96
C VAL A 92 -4.82 -9.56 -1.47
N LEU A 93 -5.01 -9.41 -2.78
CA LEU A 93 -5.91 -8.38 -3.32
C LEU A 93 -7.38 -8.67 -2.98
N GLU A 94 -7.80 -9.93 -3.09
CA GLU A 94 -9.17 -10.37 -2.80
C GLU A 94 -9.51 -10.33 -1.30
N GLY A 95 -8.52 -10.50 -0.43
CA GLY A 95 -8.69 -10.45 1.03
C GLY A 95 -8.78 -9.03 1.62
N GLN A 96 -8.75 -7.98 0.81
CA GLN A 96 -8.89 -6.60 1.28
C GLN A 96 -10.29 -6.34 1.88
N PRO A 97 -10.43 -5.44 2.87
CA PRO A 97 -9.41 -4.53 3.39
C PRO A 97 -8.49 -5.19 4.42
N TRP A 98 -7.19 -4.87 4.36
CA TRP A 98 -6.22 -5.28 5.38
C TRP A 98 -6.01 -4.19 6.42
N THR A 99 -5.75 -4.60 7.67
CA THR A 99 -5.44 -3.67 8.75
C THR A 99 -4.18 -4.08 9.51
N PHE A 100 -3.46 -3.08 10.02
CA PHE A 100 -2.31 -3.25 10.91
C PHE A 100 -2.49 -2.34 12.13
N GLU A 101 -2.55 -2.92 13.32
CA GLU A 101 -2.86 -2.21 14.56
C GLU A 101 -4.10 -1.29 14.48
N ARG A 102 -5.18 -1.76 13.83
CA ARG A 102 -6.40 -0.99 13.55
C ARG A 102 -6.22 0.20 12.58
N ASN A 103 -5.09 0.31 11.91
CA ASN A 103 -4.88 1.25 10.81
C ASN A 103 -5.09 0.53 9.47
N LEU A 104 -5.76 1.18 8.52
CA LEU A 104 -6.01 0.63 7.19
C LEU A 104 -4.70 0.51 6.40
N ILE A 105 -4.59 -0.55 5.61
CA ILE A 105 -3.54 -0.69 4.60
C ILE A 105 -4.18 -0.51 3.22
N VAL A 106 -3.76 0.53 2.51
CA VAL A 106 -4.14 0.74 1.11
C VAL A 106 -3.11 0.05 0.24
N LEU A 107 -3.57 -0.77 -0.72
CA LEU A 107 -2.72 -1.52 -1.64
C LEU A 107 -2.94 -1.03 -3.08
N GLY A 108 -1.87 -1.04 -3.88
CA GLY A 108 -1.87 -0.70 -5.29
C GLY A 108 -1.05 -1.71 -6.07
N SER A 109 -1.49 -2.02 -7.29
CA SER A 109 -0.73 -2.87 -8.20
C SER A 109 0.41 -2.08 -8.83
N VAL A 110 1.55 -2.74 -9.03
CA VAL A 110 2.68 -2.19 -9.78
C VAL A 110 2.69 -2.90 -11.14
N GLY A 111 2.47 -2.15 -12.22
CA GLY A 111 2.62 -2.63 -13.60
C GLY A 111 4.09 -2.79 -14.00
N ALA A 112 4.32 -3.29 -15.22
CA ALA A 112 5.68 -3.56 -15.73
C ALA A 112 6.58 -2.31 -15.74
N ASP A 113 6.04 -1.17 -16.15
CA ASP A 113 6.76 0.11 -16.26
C ASP A 113 6.50 1.07 -15.09
N ASP A 114 5.71 0.65 -14.10
CA ASP A 114 5.35 1.50 -12.99
C ASP A 114 6.49 1.60 -11.97
N ASN A 115 6.72 2.81 -11.50
CA ASN A 115 7.60 3.04 -10.36
C ASN A 115 6.82 2.87 -9.03
N PRO A 116 7.17 1.89 -8.17
CA PRO A 116 6.46 1.62 -6.92
C PRO A 116 6.29 2.83 -6.00
N ALA A 117 7.26 3.75 -5.99
CA ALA A 117 7.22 4.93 -5.13
C ALA A 117 6.16 5.96 -5.56
N THR A 118 5.76 5.96 -6.83
CA THR A 118 4.81 6.94 -7.40
C THR A 118 3.42 6.38 -7.66
N VAL A 119 3.21 5.05 -7.54
CA VAL A 119 1.87 4.45 -7.69
C VAL A 119 0.87 5.11 -6.75
N ALA A 120 -0.29 5.49 -7.29
CA ALA A 120 -1.37 6.12 -6.56
C ALA A 120 -2.05 5.10 -5.61
N LEU A 121 -2.20 5.47 -4.33
CA LEU A 121 -2.82 4.65 -3.29
C LEU A 121 -4.05 5.37 -2.73
N ASN A 122 -5.03 5.62 -3.61
CA ASN A 122 -6.19 6.47 -3.32
C ASN A 122 -7.47 5.68 -3.03
N TRP A 123 -7.49 4.38 -3.33
CA TRP A 123 -8.69 3.55 -3.28
C TRP A 123 -8.44 2.28 -2.47
N CYS A 124 -9.43 1.86 -1.70
CA CYS A 124 -9.44 0.58 -1.00
C CYS A 124 -10.88 0.03 -1.02
N PRO A 125 -11.09 -1.22 -1.46
CA PRO A 125 -12.38 -1.88 -1.42
C PRO A 125 -12.74 -2.26 0.03
N PHE A 126 -14.02 -2.14 0.36
CA PHE A 126 -14.56 -2.54 1.66
C PHE A 126 -15.75 -3.46 1.46
N PHE A 127 -15.87 -4.47 2.32
CA PHE A 127 -17.09 -5.25 2.46
C PHE A 127 -18.02 -4.57 3.45
N VAL A 128 -19.18 -4.13 2.98
CA VAL A 128 -20.24 -3.56 3.82
C VAL A 128 -21.30 -4.63 4.02
N TYR A 129 -21.49 -5.06 5.27
CA TYR A 129 -22.62 -5.91 5.63
C TYR A 129 -23.85 -5.03 5.86
N ILE A 130 -24.92 -5.29 5.12
CA ILE A 130 -26.21 -4.61 5.27
C ILE A 130 -27.17 -5.60 5.95
N PRO A 131 -27.50 -5.41 7.24
CA PRO A 131 -28.55 -6.17 7.89
C PRO A 131 -29.92 -5.76 7.33
N ASP A 132 -30.80 -6.73 7.06
CA ASP A 132 -32.20 -6.56 6.66
C ASP A 132 -32.45 -5.71 5.39
N CYS A 133 -31.95 -6.18 4.25
CA CYS A 133 -32.44 -5.74 2.94
C CYS A 133 -33.87 -6.27 2.72
N HIS A 134 -34.87 -5.52 3.18
CA HIS A 134 -36.25 -5.72 2.75
C HIS A 134 -36.37 -5.29 1.28
N TYR A 135 -36.34 -6.26 0.36
CA TYR A 135 -36.80 -6.02 -1.01
C TYR A 135 -38.29 -5.63 -0.94
N ALA A 136 -38.61 -4.39 -1.32
CA ALA A 136 -39.98 -4.02 -1.62
C ALA A 136 -40.34 -4.62 -2.99
N GLU A 137 -41.32 -5.52 -3.00
CA GLU A 137 -41.93 -6.09 -4.21
C GLU A 137 -42.66 -5.03 -5.05
#